data_AF-A0A2V6GF95-F1
#
_entry.id   AF-A0A2V6GF95-F1
#
_cell.length_a   1.000
_cell.length_b   1.000
_cell.length_c   1.000
_cell.angle_alpha   90.00
_cell.angle_beta   90.00
_cell.angle_gamma   90.00
#
_symmetry.space_group_name_H-M   'P 1'
#
loop_
_entity.id
_entity.type
_entity.pdbx_description
1 polymer ?
#
loop_
_entity_poly.entity_id
_entity_poly.type
_entity_poly.pdbx_seq_one_letter_code
_entity_poly.pdbx_strand_id
1 'polypeptide(L)' 'TGAIYTLAASTASMPIVGQWHTFEIEAVGPKITVRLNGQEVSKLTNGTRRAKGFIGLQNHHGGSKVQFTRLRLKHLP' A
#
# COMPACT_ATOMS: atom_id res chain seq x y z
N THR A 1 -3.81 -7.49 5.20
CA THR A 1 -3.92 -6.37 4.24
C THR A 1 -2.85 -5.34 4.54
N GLY A 2 -2.25 -4.70 3.53
CA GLY A 2 -1.22 -3.67 3.74
C GLY A 2 0.20 -4.18 3.98
N ALA A 3 0.47 -5.44 3.66
CA ALA A 3 1.83 -5.96 3.58
C ALA A 3 2.52 -5.45 2.31
N ILE A 4 3.83 -5.26 2.38
CA ILE A 4 4.64 -5.15 1.16
C ILE A 4 4.85 -6.60 0.72
N TYR A 5 4.07 -7.02 -0.27
CA TYR A 5 3.92 -8.43 -0.64
C TYR A 5 5.28 -9.14 -0.74
N THR A 6 5.40 -10.27 -0.02
CA THR A 6 6.60 -11.10 0.21
C THR A 6 7.83 -10.44 0.86
N LEU A 7 7.85 -9.12 1.09
CA LEU A 7 9.02 -8.38 1.57
C LEU A 7 8.90 -7.84 2.99
N ALA A 8 7.69 -7.46 3.42
CA ALA A 8 7.42 -7.01 4.79
C ALA A 8 6.01 -7.41 5.19
N ALA A 9 5.89 -8.17 6.28
CA ALA A 9 4.62 -8.58 6.84
C ALA A 9 3.82 -7.36 7.34
N SER A 10 2.49 -7.50 7.38
CA SER A 10 1.63 -6.48 7.96
C SER A 10 1.19 -6.86 9.37
N THR A 11 1.15 -5.87 10.25
CA THR A 11 0.57 -5.99 11.60
C THR A 11 -0.92 -5.65 11.64
N ALA A 12 -1.52 -5.27 10.49
CA ALA A 12 -2.92 -4.90 10.43
C ALA A 12 -3.85 -6.09 10.74
N SER A 13 -4.88 -5.82 11.52
CA SER A 13 -6.05 -6.69 11.63
C SER A 13 -6.78 -6.80 10.28
N MET A 14 -7.63 -7.81 10.14
CA MET A 14 -8.46 -7.97 8.95
C MET A 14 -9.39 -6.76 8.76
N PRO A 15 -9.37 -6.11 7.58
CA PRO A 15 -10.27 -5.01 7.30
C PRO A 15 -11.73 -5.50 7.19
N ILE A 16 -12.67 -4.60 7.49
CA ILE A 16 -14.10 -4.88 7.41
C ILE A 16 -14.55 -4.72 5.96
N VAL A 17 -15.06 -5.80 5.36
CA VAL A 17 -15.55 -5.78 3.97
C VAL A 17 -16.72 -4.80 3.83
N GLY A 18 -16.72 -4.02 2.75
CA GLY A 18 -17.76 -3.02 2.45
C GLY A 18 -17.52 -1.64 3.07
N GLN A 19 -16.51 -1.49 3.93
CA GLN A 19 -16.10 -0.20 4.47
C GLN A 19 -14.98 0.43 3.63
N TRP A 20 -14.94 1.76 3.62
CA TRP A 20 -13.81 2.48 3.06
C TRP A 20 -12.61 2.40 4.00
N HIS A 21 -11.46 2.03 3.43
CA HIS A 21 -10.18 2.02 4.15
C HIS A 21 -9.18 2.91 3.43
N THR A 22 -8.46 3.72 4.20
CA THR A 22 -7.48 4.66 3.67
C THR A 22 -6.11 4.04 3.70
N PHE A 23 -5.49 3.95 2.53
CA PHE A 23 -4.07 3.64 2.41
C PHE A 23 -3.26 4.91 2.25
N GLU A 24 -2.17 5.01 3.00
CA GLU A 24 -1.10 5.96 2.74
C GLU A 24 0.19 5.17 2.51
N ILE A 25 0.82 5.39 1.37
CA ILE A 25 2.03 4.66 0.98
C ILE A 25 3.10 5.69 0.67
N GLU A 26 4.16 5.68 1.46
CA GLU A 26 5.35 6.51 1.25
C GLU A 26 6.46 5.63 0.69
N ALA A 27 7.00 6.00 -0.47
CA ALA A 27 8.14 5.34 -1.09
C ALA A 27 9.26 6.36 -1.27
N VAL A 28 10.32 6.26 -0.45
CA VAL A 28 11.44 7.21 -0.41
C VAL A 28 12.75 6.42 -0.47
N GLY A 29 13.40 6.46 -1.62
CA GLY A 29 14.61 5.67 -1.88
C GLY A 29 14.37 4.18 -1.62
N PRO A 30 15.17 3.53 -0.73
CA PRO A 30 15.00 2.11 -0.41
C PRO A 30 13.89 1.84 0.62
N LYS A 31 13.29 2.88 1.19
CA LYS A 31 12.27 2.76 2.24
C LYS A 31 10.87 2.84 1.67
N ILE A 32 10.02 1.90 2.08
CA ILE A 32 8.58 1.93 1.82
C ILE A 32 7.85 1.79 3.16
N THR A 33 6.95 2.71 3.46
CA THR A 33 6.07 2.67 4.63
C THR A 33 4.63 2.61 4.16
N VAL A 34 3.86 1.67 4.71
CA VAL A 34 2.43 1.52 4.44
C VAL A 34 1.65 1.81 5.70
N ARG A 35 0.71 2.75 5.62
CA ARG A 35 -0.29 3.00 6.66
C ARG A 35 -1.66 2.58 6.18
N LEU A 36 -2.43 1.98 7.08
CA LEU A 36 -3.83 1.63 6.89
C LEU A 36 -4.65 2.33 7.96
N ASN A 37 -5.59 3.17 7.54
CA ASN A 37 -6.42 4.00 8.42
C ASN A 37 -5.57 4.83 9.43
N GLY A 38 -4.45 5.38 8.95
CA GLY A 38 -3.53 6.22 9.74
C GLY A 38 -2.51 5.46 10.59
N GLN A 39 -2.62 4.14 10.73
CA GLN A 39 -1.66 3.33 11.50
C GLN A 39 -0.58 2.76 10.59
N GLU A 40 0.71 2.86 10.97
CA GLU A 40 1.79 2.15 10.27
C GLU A 40 1.62 0.64 10.47
N VAL A 41 1.44 -0.08 9.36
CA VAL A 41 1.15 -1.51 9.39
C VAL A 41 2.21 -2.35 8.70
N SER A 42 3.06 -1.75 7.86
CA SER A 42 4.27 -2.42 7.36
C SER A 42 5.33 -1.41 6.93
N LYS A 43 6.59 -1.86 6.97
CA LYS A 43 7.75 -1.05 6.63
C LYS A 43 8.87 -1.92 6.05
N LEU A 44 9.43 -1.45 4.93
CA LEU A 44 10.64 -1.98 4.31
C LEU A 44 11.70 -0.88 4.34
N THR A 45 12.94 -1.18 4.73
CA THR A 45 14.03 -0.19 4.83
C THR A 45 15.13 -0.37 3.79
N ASN A 46 15.34 -1.57 3.28
CA ASN A 46 16.43 -1.92 2.35
C ASN A 46 15.88 -2.52 1.03
N GLY A 47 14.84 -1.93 0.46
CA GLY A 47 14.25 -2.38 -0.80
C GLY A 47 15.15 -2.09 -2.00
N THR A 48 15.24 -3.04 -2.93
CA THR A 48 16.03 -2.93 -4.18
C THR A 48 15.19 -2.48 -5.39
N ARG A 49 14.05 -1.82 -5.15
CA ARG A 49 13.11 -1.41 -6.20
C ARG A 49 13.62 -0.17 -6.93
N ARG A 50 13.26 -0.03 -8.22
CA ARG A 50 13.50 1.20 -8.99
C ARG A 50 12.80 2.37 -8.29
N ALA A 51 13.49 3.51 -8.18
CA ALA A 51 12.97 4.70 -7.50
C ALA A 51 11.86 5.44 -8.26
N LYS A 52 11.62 5.08 -9.53
CA LYS A 52 10.62 5.74 -10.40
C LYS A 52 9.90 4.69 -11.26
N GLY A 53 8.63 4.95 -11.54
CA GLY A 53 7.78 4.08 -12.35
C GLY A 53 6.32 4.55 -12.31
N PHE A 54 5.44 3.71 -12.85
CA PHE A 54 4.00 3.95 -12.85
C PHE A 54 3.34 3.44 -11.57
N ILE A 55 2.21 4.06 -11.21
CA ILE A 55 1.30 3.53 -10.19
C ILE A 55 0.21 2.71 -10.89
N GLY A 56 -0.01 1.49 -10.41
CA GLY A 56 -1.03 0.58 -10.94
C GLY A 56 -1.96 0.10 -9.84
N LEU A 57 -3.21 -0.17 -10.22
CA LEU A 57 -4.23 -0.79 -9.36
C LEU A 57 -4.51 -2.19 -9.89
N GLN A 58 -4.43 -3.19 -9.02
CA GLN A 58 -4.55 -4.59 -9.45
C GLN A 58 -6.03 -4.99 -9.61
N ASN A 59 -6.32 -5.68 -10.72
CA ASN A 59 -7.49 -6.53 -10.87
C ASN A 59 -7.02 -7.99 -10.78
N HIS A 60 -7.22 -8.62 -9.62
CA HIS A 60 -6.57 -9.90 -9.30
C HIS A 60 -7.23 -11.11 -10.00
N HIS A 61 -8.56 -11.26 -9.86
CA HIS A 61 -9.38 -12.26 -10.55
C HIS A 61 -10.87 -11.89 -10.46
N GLY A 62 -11.74 -12.57 -11.21
CA GLY A 62 -13.17 -12.21 -11.33
C GLY A 62 -13.97 -12.13 -10.03
N GLY A 63 -13.59 -12.90 -8.99
CA GLY A 63 -14.21 -12.84 -7.66
C GLY A 63 -13.72 -11.70 -6.74
N SER A 64 -12.64 -11.00 -7.07
CA SER A 64 -12.00 -9.99 -6.21
C SER A 64 -12.39 -8.58 -6.62
N LYS A 65 -13.68 -8.25 -6.45
CA LYS A 65 -14.17 -6.90 -6.72
C LYS A 65 -13.66 -5.93 -5.65
N VAL A 66 -13.06 -4.83 -6.09
CA VAL A 66 -12.60 -3.74 -5.24
C VAL A 66 -12.96 -2.40 -5.90
N GLN A 67 -13.23 -1.38 -5.09
CA GLN A 67 -13.50 -0.03 -5.55
C GLN A 67 -12.45 0.92 -4.96
N PHE A 68 -12.05 1.91 -5.74
CA PHE A 68 -11.07 2.92 -5.33
C PHE A 68 -11.68 4.30 -5.44
N THR A 69 -11.33 5.20 -4.52
CA THR A 69 -11.72 6.60 -4.56
C THR A 69 -10.63 7.48 -3.96
N ARG A 70 -10.65 8.78 -4.26
CA ARG A 70 -9.73 9.79 -3.72
C ARG A 70 -8.24 9.44 -3.88
N LEU A 71 -7.88 8.90 -5.04
CA LEU A 71 -6.48 8.64 -5.40
C LEU A 71 -5.73 9.96 -5.57
N ARG A 72 -4.67 10.15 -4.79
CA ARG A 72 -3.87 11.38 -4.77
C ARG A 72 -2.39 11.02 -4.73
N LEU A 73 -1.57 11.86 -5.34
CA LEU A 73 -0.12 11.70 -5.35
C LEU A 73 0.51 13.00 -4.89
N LYS A 74 1.58 12.88 -4.10
CA LYS A 74 2.45 13.97 -3.70
C LYS A 74 3.87 13.52 -3.95
N HIS A 75 4.64 14.33 -4.68
CA HIS A 75 6.07 14.09 -4.80
C HIS A 75 6.74 14.35 -3.45
N LEU A 76 7.63 13.44 -3.05
CA LEU A 76 8.41 13.58 -1.82
C LEU A 76 9.83 14.06 -2.19
N PRO A 77 10.52 14.77 -1.29
CA PRO A 77 11.90 15.23 -1.50
C PRO A 77 12.88 14.10 -1.82
#